data_AF-A0A4R3VN80-F1
#
_entry.id   AF-A0A4R3VN80-F1
#
_cell.length_a   1.000
_cell.length_b   1.000
_cell.length_c   1.000
_cell.angle_alpha   90.00
_cell.angle_beta   90.00
_cell.angle_gamma   90.00
#
_symmetry.space_group_name_H-M   'P 1'
#
loop_
_entity.id
_entity.type
_entity.pdbx_description
1 polymer ?
#
loop_
_entity_poly.entity_id
_entity_poly.type
_entity_poly.pdbx_seq_one_letter_code
_entity_poly.pdbx_strand_id
1 'polypeptide(L)' 'MGSITKFVEGKLMLKVNKEKSVVGHVSKIKFLGYSFYNYRGEWRLRIHPKSLGKMKAKIKGLTSGHGVESAKNG' A
#
# COMPACT_ATOMS: atom_id res chain seq x y z
N MET A 1 -9.16 9.71 17.75
CA MET A 1 -9.75 8.52 17.09
C MET A 1 -11.18 8.21 17.54
N GLY A 2 -11.56 8.48 18.80
CA GLY A 2 -12.87 8.07 19.33
C GLY A 2 -14.11 8.68 18.64
N SER A 3 -14.04 9.88 18.05
CA SER A 3 -15.21 10.52 17.41
C SER A 3 -15.59 9.86 16.08
N ILE A 4 -14.62 9.60 15.20
CA ILE A 4 -14.85 8.96 13.89
C ILE A 4 -15.31 7.51 14.06
N THR A 5 -14.66 6.75 14.95
CA THR A 5 -15.07 5.35 15.23
C THR A 5 -16.50 5.29 15.74
N LYS A 6 -16.87 6.16 16.71
CA LYS A 6 -18.25 6.22 17.24
C LYS A 6 -19.29 6.58 16.17
N PHE A 7 -18.95 7.48 15.24
CA PHE A 7 -19.84 7.85 14.14
C PHE A 7 -20.05 6.69 13.16
N VAL A 8 -18.96 6.03 12.76
CA VAL A 8 -19.00 4.92 11.79
C VAL A 8 -19.71 3.69 12.38
N GLU A 9 -19.44 3.34 13.64
CA GLU A 9 -20.07 2.19 14.30
C GLU A 9 -21.49 2.49 14.77
N GLY A 10 -21.76 3.70 15.26
CA GLY A 10 -23.06 4.07 15.82
C GLY A 10 -24.08 4.54 14.78
N LYS A 11 -23.72 5.53 13.94
CA LYS A 11 -24.66 6.16 13.00
C LYS A 11 -24.72 5.43 11.65
N LEU A 12 -23.57 4.96 11.15
CA LEU A 12 -23.52 4.23 9.88
C LEU A 12 -23.67 2.71 10.07
N MET A 13 -23.63 2.22 11.31
CA MET A 13 -23.73 0.78 11.66
C MET A 13 -22.70 -0.09 10.93
N LEU A 14 -21.51 0.47 10.65
CA LEU A 14 -20.40 -0.22 9.99
C LEU A 14 -19.37 -0.68 11.01
N LYS A 15 -18.82 -1.89 10.85
CA LYS A 15 -17.77 -2.42 11.71
C LYS A 15 -16.39 -1.91 11.28
N VAL A 16 -15.68 -1.21 12.18
CA VAL A 16 -14.31 -0.76 11.91
C VAL A 16 -13.33 -1.93 12.00
N ASN A 17 -12.49 -2.09 10.98
CA ASN A 17 -11.37 -3.02 11.03
C ASN A 17 -10.18 -2.37 11.77
N LYS A 18 -10.07 -2.65 13.07
CA LYS A 18 -9.03 -2.07 13.94
C LYS A 18 -7.61 -2.52 13.59
N GLU A 19 -7.44 -3.72 13.04
CA GLU A 19 -6.13 -4.23 12.60
C GLU A 19 -5.59 -3.44 11.39
N LYS A 20 -6.48 -3.01 10.49
CA LYS A 20 -6.14 -2.18 9.32
C LYS A 20 -6.15 -0.69 9.62
N SER A 21 -6.78 -0.26 10.71
CA SER A 21 -6.93 1.14 11.10
C SER A 21 -5.88 1.51 12.13
N VAL A 22 -4.72 1.96 11.66
CA VAL A 22 -3.55 2.24 12.51
C VAL A 22 -3.22 3.74 12.48
N VAL A 23 -2.87 4.30 13.65
CA VAL A 23 -2.20 5.61 13.74
C VAL A 23 -0.70 5.36 13.71
N GLY A 24 -0.01 5.90 12.72
CA GLY A 24 1.43 5.71 12.57
C GLY A 24 2.04 6.75 11.65
N HIS A 25 3.37 6.73 11.57
CA HIS A 25 4.10 7.65 10.69
C HIS A 25 3.71 7.43 9.23
N VAL A 26 3.42 8.51 8.49
CA VAL A 26 2.85 8.47 7.13
C VAL A 26 3.70 7.62 6.17
N SER A 27 5.02 7.56 6.39
CA SER A 27 5.92 6.74 5.57
C SER A 27 5.84 5.23 5.73
N LYS A 28 5.14 4.77 6.77
CA LYS A 28 4.87 3.35 7.04
C LYS A 28 3.46 2.95 6.60
N ILE A 29 2.60 3.92 6.29
CA ILE A 29 1.22 3.67 5.88
C ILE A 29 1.17 3.40 4.37
N LYS A 30 0.37 2.40 3.99
CA LYS A 30 0.02 2.09 2.61
C LYS A 30 -1.37 2.63 2.31
N PHE A 31 -1.50 3.45 1.27
CA PHE A 31 -2.78 3.93 0.76
C PHE A 31 -2.88 3.66 -0.74
N LEU A 32 -3.89 2.89 -1.16
CA LEU A 32 -4.16 2.55 -2.57
C LEU A 32 -2.96 2.04 -3.39
N GLY A 33 -1.95 1.47 -2.74
CA GLY A 33 -0.75 0.97 -3.41
C GLY A 33 0.48 1.88 -3.31
N TYR A 34 0.30 3.05 -2.72
CA TYR A 34 1.33 4.06 -2.50
C TYR A 34 1.66 4.20 -1.02
N SER A 35 2.75 4.88 -0.75
CA SER A 35 3.19 5.34 0.55
C SER A 35 3.77 6.75 0.36
N PHE A 36 3.94 7.50 1.44
CA PHE A 36 4.47 8.86 1.37
C PHE A 36 5.85 8.93 2.01
N TYR A 37 6.69 9.85 1.59
CA TYR A 37 7.91 10.15 2.31
C TYR A 37 8.13 11.66 2.31
N ASN A 38 8.70 12.18 3.39
CA ASN A 38 9.11 13.57 3.43
C ASN A 38 10.53 13.65 2.84
N TYR A 39 10.70 14.51 1.85
CA TYR A 39 12.00 14.82 1.27
C TYR A 39 12.13 16.33 1.15
N ARG A 40 13.10 16.90 1.88
CA ARG A 40 13.39 18.34 1.89
C ARG A 40 12.16 19.21 2.18
N GLY A 41 11.30 18.78 3.09
CA GLY A 41 10.08 19.51 3.46
C GLY A 41 8.87 19.21 2.57
N GLU A 42 9.05 18.54 1.44
CA GLU A 42 7.96 18.15 0.54
C GLU A 42 7.52 16.70 0.79
N TRP A 43 6.22 16.48 0.84
CA TRP A 43 5.65 15.12 0.87
C TRP A 43 5.56 14.56 -0.54
N ARG A 44 6.29 13.49 -0.82
CA ARG A 44 6.32 12.82 -2.12
C ARG A 44 5.63 11.47 -2.07
N LEU A 45 5.01 11.10 -3.18
CA LEU A 45 4.40 9.80 -3.40
C LEU A 45 5.48 8.77 -3.78
N ARG A 46 5.45 7.58 -3.16
CA ARG A 46 6.23 6.41 -3.59
C ARG A 46 5.33 5.20 -3.77
N ILE A 47 5.68 4.30 -4.68
CA ILE A 47 5.00 3.01 -4.80
C ILE A 47 5.36 2.16 -3.59
N HIS A 48 4.37 1.60 -2.90
CA HIS A 48 4.64 0.73 -1.76
C HIS A 48 5.26 -0.59 -2.26
N PRO A 49 6.32 -1.13 -1.62
CA PRO A 49 7.03 -2.34 -2.09
C PRO A 49 6.10 -3.53 -2.36
N LYS A 50 5.07 -3.73 -1.53
CA LYS A 50 4.02 -4.74 -1.74
C LYS A 50 3.28 -4.62 -3.07
N SER A 51 3.01 -3.41 -3.55
CA SER A 51 2.35 -3.19 -4.85
C SER A 51 3.31 -3.43 -6.01
N LEU A 52 4.57 -3.01 -5.87
CA LEU A 52 5.62 -3.33 -6.84
C LEU A 52 5.80 -4.84 -6.98
N GLY A 53 5.81 -5.59 -5.87
CA GLY A 53 5.88 -7.06 -5.87
C GLY A 53 4.70 -7.70 -6.61
N LYS A 54 3.47 -7.23 -6.37
CA LYS A 54 2.28 -7.71 -7.11
C LYS A 54 2.38 -7.44 -8.61
N MET A 55 2.84 -6.25 -8.99
CA MET A 55 3.04 -5.90 -10.40
C MET A 55 4.07 -6.81 -11.05
N LYS A 56 5.24 -7.00 -10.41
CA LYS A 56 6.28 -7.92 -10.89
C LYS A 56 5.77 -9.36 -11.02
N ALA A 57 5.03 -9.85 -10.03
CA ALA A 57 4.44 -11.20 -10.08
C ALA A 57 3.44 -11.35 -11.23
N LYS A 58 2.60 -10.33 -11.47
CA LYS A 58 1.65 -10.32 -12.59
C LYS A 58 2.37 -10.34 -13.94
N ILE A 59 3.39 -9.49 -14.10
CA ILE A 59 4.21 -9.46 -15.32
C ILE A 59 4.86 -10.83 -15.54
N LYS A 60 5.48 -11.40 -14.50
CA LYS A 60 6.09 -12.73 -14.58
C LYS A 60 5.09 -13.82 -14.98
N GLY A 61 3.87 -13.80 -14.46
CA GLY A 61 2.83 -14.76 -14.83
C GLY A 61 2.33 -14.61 -16.28
N LEU A 62 2.36 -13.39 -16.83
CA LEU A 62 2.01 -13.13 -18.23
C LEU A 62 3.15 -13.51 -19.18
N THR A 63 4.40 -13.28 -18.79
CA THR A 63 5.58 -13.57 -19.62
C THR A 63 6.14 -14.97 -19.42
N SER A 64 5.71 -15.72 -18.38
CA SER A 64 6.19 -17.09 -18.13
C SER A 64 5.80 -18.10 -19.20
N GLY A 65 4.91 -17.75 -20.13
CA GLY A 65 4.58 -18.58 -21.29
C GLY A 65 5.29 -18.18 -22.60
N HIS A 66 5.89 -16.98 -22.68
CA HIS A 66 6.53 -16.45 -23.90
C HIS A 66 7.81 -15.69 -23.47
N GLY A 67 8.96 -16.33 -23.69
CA GLY A 67 10.22 -16.11 -22.99
C GLY A 67 10.69 -14.67 -22.74
N VAL A 68 11.25 -14.45 -21.55
CA VAL A 68 12.32 -13.46 -21.32
C VAL A 68 13.32 -14.08 -20.34
N GLU A 69 14.32 -14.74 -20.92
CA GLU A 69 15.65 -14.87 -20.34
C GLU A 69 16.25 -13.46 -20.28
N SER A 70 16.42 -12.89 -19.08
CA SER A 70 17.36 -11.78 -18.84
C SER A 70 17.46 -11.40 -17.35
N ALA A 71 18.71 -11.25 -16.93
CA ALA A 71 19.22 -10.55 -15.75
C ALA A 71 18.94 -11.17 -14.36
N LYS A 72 19.59 -12.31 -14.10
CA LYS A 72 20.26 -12.52 -12.80
C LYS A 72 21.76 -12.28 -13.00
N ASN A 73 22.20 -11.03 -12.83
CA ASN A 73 23.58 -10.68 -12.50
C ASN A 73 23.50 -9.37 -11.68
N GLY A 74 24.11 -9.39 -10.49
CA GLY A 74 24.11 -8.32 -9.51
C GLY A 74 23.93 -8.87 -8.10
#